data_AF-A0A7V0V7W3-F1
#
_entry.id   AF-A0A7V0V7W3-F1
#
_cell.length_a   1.000
_cell.length_b   1.000
_cell.length_c   1.000
_cell.angle_alpha   90.00
_cell.angle_beta   90.00
_cell.angle_gamma   90.00
#
_symmetry.space_group_name_H-M   'P 1'
#
loop_
_entity.id
_entity.type
_entity.pdbx_description
1 polymer ?
#
loop_
_entity_poly.entity_id
_entity_poly.type
_entity_poly.pdbx_seq_one_letter_code
_entity_poly.pdbx_strand_id
1 'polypeptide(L)'
;MEITSYRIAQLSDPHCGDPRFDPGLFATAINEINQAEPRIVVVCGDLTAAGYRDEFEQAKEYLDMLECPIKIVVPGNHDSRNLGYLHFESLFGPRYGTLDLQFGMRMRDGFQERLKIVAVDSSKPDLNDGEVGREHYDWLREEFAEHDSSFKIFVLHHHLISVPGTGRERNIVFDAGDVMALLRGVGVDLVLCGHKHVPYIWSLSHMLHINSGTVATFRTRGFTEPSYNLIDVMPEEVLVITKMPGEEMTQEWVFPRYPVF
;
A
#
# COMPACT_ATOMS: atom_id res chain seq x y z
N MET A 1 -22.28 1.20 -16.12
CA MET A 1 -22.24 2.62 -15.74
C MET A 1 -20.84 3.11 -16.05
N GLU A 2 -20.70 4.20 -16.79
CA GLU A 2 -19.39 4.83 -17.01
C GLU A 2 -18.91 5.40 -15.66
N ILE A 3 -17.67 5.11 -15.28
CA ILE A 3 -17.09 5.56 -14.02
C ILE A 3 -16.23 6.80 -14.34
N THR A 4 -16.30 7.85 -13.52
CA THR A 4 -15.48 9.08 -13.72
C THR A 4 -14.36 9.21 -12.70
N SER A 5 -14.31 8.32 -11.71
CA SER A 5 -13.25 8.19 -10.72
C SER A 5 -13.38 6.85 -10.00
N TYR A 6 -12.29 6.35 -9.44
CA TYR A 6 -12.35 5.20 -8.54
C TYR A 6 -11.50 5.45 -7.30
N ARG A 7 -11.91 4.81 -6.20
CA ARG A 7 -11.26 4.94 -4.91
C ARG A 7 -10.46 3.70 -4.56
N ILE A 8 -9.27 3.91 -4.02
CA ILE A 8 -8.43 2.89 -3.38
C ILE A 8 -8.36 3.21 -1.90
N ALA A 9 -8.62 2.25 -1.03
CA ALA A 9 -8.27 2.36 0.39
C ALA A 9 -6.91 1.72 0.62
N GLN A 10 -5.98 2.45 1.22
CA GLN A 10 -4.66 1.96 1.60
C GLN A 10 -4.54 1.97 3.12
N LEU A 11 -4.26 0.81 3.69
CA LEU A 11 -3.95 0.65 5.11
C LEU A 11 -2.66 -0.16 5.27
N SER A 12 -2.04 -0.05 6.43
CA SER A 12 -0.80 -0.76 6.72
C SER A 12 -0.60 -0.93 8.21
N ASP A 13 0.33 -1.82 8.57
CA ASP A 13 0.89 -1.95 9.90
C ASP A 13 -0.20 -2.08 11.00
N PRO A 14 -1.22 -2.95 10.87
CA PRO A 14 -2.14 -3.18 11.97
C PRO A 14 -1.46 -3.88 13.16
N HIS A 15 -0.31 -4.56 12.96
CA HIS A 15 0.46 -5.26 14.01
C HIS A 15 -0.43 -6.04 14.99
N CYS A 16 -1.31 -6.91 14.48
CA CYS A 16 -2.13 -7.80 15.30
C CYS A 16 -1.24 -8.60 16.27
N GLY A 17 -1.67 -8.73 17.52
CA GLY A 17 -0.86 -9.29 18.62
C GLY A 17 0.05 -8.29 19.36
N ASP A 18 0.23 -7.06 18.86
CA ASP A 18 1.04 -6.06 19.57
C ASP A 18 0.32 -5.58 20.85
N PRO A 19 1.02 -5.37 21.98
CA PRO A 19 0.39 -4.80 23.18
C PRO A 19 -0.25 -3.43 23.00
N ARG A 20 0.08 -2.70 21.93
CA ARG A 20 -0.49 -1.39 21.57
C ARG A 20 -1.51 -1.48 20.43
N PHE A 21 -1.87 -2.68 19.99
CA PHE A 21 -2.97 -2.90 19.07
C PHE A 21 -4.30 -2.54 19.73
N ASP A 22 -5.13 -1.78 19.03
CA ASP A 22 -6.47 -1.40 19.47
C ASP A 22 -7.54 -2.05 18.55
N PRO A 23 -8.21 -3.11 19.03
CA PRO A 23 -9.31 -3.78 18.33
C PRO A 23 -10.45 -2.85 17.88
N GLY A 24 -10.78 -1.86 18.70
CA GLY A 24 -11.87 -0.91 18.44
C GLY A 24 -11.49 0.09 17.36
N LEU A 25 -10.22 0.53 17.37
CA LEU A 25 -9.67 1.38 16.33
C LEU A 25 -9.65 0.68 14.97
N PHE A 26 -9.22 -0.58 14.90
CA PHE A 26 -9.21 -1.31 13.63
C PHE A 26 -10.63 -1.55 13.10
N ALA A 27 -11.56 -1.96 13.97
CA ALA A 27 -12.97 -2.13 13.60
C ALA A 27 -13.59 -0.84 13.08
N THR A 28 -13.25 0.31 13.70
CA THR A 28 -13.67 1.63 13.24
C THR A 28 -13.12 1.93 11.85
N ALA A 29 -11.83 1.73 11.62
CA ALA A 29 -11.20 1.93 10.31
C ALA A 29 -11.86 1.08 9.23
N ILE A 30 -12.13 -0.21 9.49
CA ILE A 30 -12.78 -1.11 8.54
C ILE A 30 -14.20 -0.65 8.21
N ASN A 31 -14.99 -0.24 9.21
CA ASN A 31 -16.34 0.27 8.99
C ASN A 31 -16.33 1.54 8.12
N GLU A 32 -15.41 2.47 8.39
CA GLU A 32 -15.26 3.68 7.58
C GLU A 32 -14.77 3.38 6.16
N ILE A 33 -13.85 2.43 5.99
CA ILE A 33 -13.39 1.97 4.69
C ILE A 33 -14.54 1.33 3.91
N ASN A 34 -15.37 0.49 4.53
CA ASN A 34 -16.54 -0.08 3.87
C ASN A 34 -17.54 1.01 3.44
N GLN A 35 -17.80 2.00 4.30
CA GLN A 35 -18.66 3.16 3.97
C GLN A 35 -18.10 4.03 2.85
N ALA A 36 -16.78 4.07 2.68
CA ALA A 36 -16.13 4.78 1.59
C ALA A 36 -16.23 4.05 0.24
N GLU A 37 -16.78 2.83 0.22
CA GLU A 37 -17.01 1.98 -0.96
C GLU A 37 -15.82 1.92 -1.94
N PRO A 38 -14.59 1.63 -1.48
CA PRO A 38 -13.43 1.60 -2.34
C PRO A 38 -13.58 0.48 -3.38
N ARG A 39 -13.08 0.75 -4.58
CA ARG A 39 -12.98 -0.25 -5.65
C ARG A 39 -11.93 -1.31 -5.33
N ILE A 40 -10.90 -0.93 -4.57
CA ILE A 40 -9.74 -1.75 -4.21
C ILE A 40 -9.31 -1.40 -2.79
N VAL A 41 -8.95 -2.40 -2.00
CA VAL A 41 -8.25 -2.23 -0.73
C VAL A 41 -6.84 -2.77 -0.85
N VAL A 42 -5.84 -1.99 -0.43
CA VAL A 42 -4.42 -2.36 -0.42
C VAL A 42 -3.92 -2.36 1.01
N VAL A 43 -3.42 -3.50 1.48
CA VAL A 43 -2.82 -3.68 2.81
C VAL A 43 -1.31 -3.83 2.67
N CYS A 44 -0.56 -2.82 3.08
CA CYS A 44 0.89 -2.70 2.82
C CYS A 44 1.77 -3.36 3.90
N GLY A 45 1.39 -4.55 4.39
CA GLY A 45 2.23 -5.37 5.28
C GLY A 45 2.22 -5.01 6.76
N ASP A 46 3.03 -5.77 7.51
CA ASP A 46 3.07 -5.83 8.97
C ASP A 46 1.69 -6.09 9.58
N LEU A 47 1.04 -7.14 9.05
CA LEU A 47 -0.24 -7.64 9.54
C LEU A 47 -0.15 -8.08 11.00
N THR A 48 1.00 -8.63 11.38
CA THR A 48 1.27 -9.24 12.68
C THR A 48 2.39 -8.55 13.42
N ALA A 49 2.44 -8.70 14.74
CA ALA A 49 3.48 -8.13 15.58
C ALA A 49 4.76 -8.98 15.60
N ALA A 50 4.67 -10.30 15.41
CA ALA A 50 5.79 -11.20 15.51
C ALA A 50 5.76 -12.39 14.52
N GLY A 51 4.78 -12.46 13.63
CA GLY A 51 4.66 -13.53 12.64
C GLY A 51 4.06 -14.82 13.20
N TYR A 52 3.41 -14.78 14.38
CA TYR A 52 2.76 -15.94 14.94
C TYR A 52 1.42 -16.23 14.24
N ARG A 53 1.03 -17.50 14.24
CA ARG A 53 -0.18 -17.95 13.54
C ARG A 53 -1.47 -17.30 14.07
N ASP A 54 -1.60 -17.19 15.39
CA ASP A 54 -2.75 -16.57 16.04
C ASP A 54 -2.86 -15.08 15.73
N GLU A 55 -1.73 -14.39 15.57
CA GLU A 55 -1.69 -13.01 15.10
C GLU A 55 -2.20 -12.88 13.66
N PHE A 56 -1.81 -13.81 12.78
CA PHE A 56 -2.32 -13.84 11.40
C PHE A 56 -3.81 -14.20 11.34
N GLU A 57 -4.27 -15.13 12.17
CA GLU A 57 -5.69 -15.49 12.28
C GLU A 57 -6.51 -14.26 12.74
N GLN A 58 -6.02 -13.52 13.74
CA GLN A 58 -6.63 -12.24 14.14
C GLN A 58 -6.63 -11.21 13.00
N ALA A 59 -5.51 -11.01 12.30
CA ALA A 59 -5.46 -10.10 11.16
C ALA A 59 -6.45 -10.51 10.06
N LYS A 60 -6.59 -11.82 9.81
CA LYS A 60 -7.53 -12.36 8.82
C LYS A 60 -8.98 -12.09 9.21
N GLU A 61 -9.35 -12.26 10.48
CA GLU A 61 -10.70 -11.96 10.97
C GLU A 61 -11.11 -10.53 10.63
N TYR A 62 -10.22 -9.56 10.88
CA TYR A 62 -10.45 -8.16 10.54
C TYR A 62 -10.47 -7.90 9.03
N LEU A 63 -9.51 -8.44 8.27
CA LEU A 63 -9.46 -8.21 6.82
C LEU A 63 -10.59 -8.93 6.05
N ASP A 64 -11.20 -9.96 6.63
CA ASP A 64 -12.39 -10.62 6.09
C ASP A 64 -13.67 -9.77 6.31
N MET A 65 -13.67 -8.81 7.24
CA MET A 65 -14.76 -7.84 7.41
C MET A 65 -14.77 -6.72 6.35
N LEU A 66 -13.69 -6.56 5.58
CA LEU A 66 -13.67 -5.63 4.45
C LEU A 66 -14.58 -6.15 3.34
N GLU A 67 -15.60 -5.36 3.00
CA GLU A 67 -16.63 -5.69 1.99
C GLU A 67 -16.12 -5.54 0.56
N CYS A 68 -15.02 -4.81 0.37
CA CYS A 68 -14.40 -4.65 -0.94
C CYS A 68 -13.94 -6.01 -1.50
N PRO A 69 -14.39 -6.40 -2.71
CA PRO A 69 -14.06 -7.70 -3.28
C PRO A 69 -12.60 -7.80 -3.75
N ILE A 70 -11.94 -6.67 -4.01
CA ILE A 70 -10.58 -6.63 -4.55
C ILE A 70 -9.64 -6.18 -3.44
N LYS A 71 -8.91 -7.14 -2.87
CA LYS A 71 -7.97 -6.94 -1.77
C LYS A 71 -6.57 -7.35 -2.22
N ILE A 72 -5.62 -6.42 -2.17
CA ILE A 72 -4.20 -6.68 -2.37
C ILE A 72 -3.53 -6.63 -1.00
N VAL A 73 -2.87 -7.71 -0.61
CA VAL A 73 -2.19 -7.82 0.68
C VAL A 73 -0.76 -8.23 0.40
N VAL A 74 0.21 -7.48 0.91
CA VAL A 74 1.63 -7.86 0.89
C VAL A 74 2.12 -8.11 2.31
N PRO A 75 3.12 -8.98 2.52
CA PRO A 75 3.73 -9.15 3.84
C PRO A 75 4.67 -7.99 4.17
N GLY A 76 4.82 -7.72 5.47
CA GLY A 76 5.89 -6.86 6.01
C GLY A 76 7.01 -7.66 6.66
N ASN A 77 7.99 -6.96 7.23
CA ASN A 77 9.13 -7.61 7.87
C ASN A 77 8.75 -8.34 9.16
N HIS A 78 7.70 -7.92 9.86
CA HIS A 78 7.20 -8.63 11.03
C HIS A 78 6.51 -9.93 10.65
N ASP A 79 5.78 -9.94 9.52
CA ASP A 79 5.06 -11.11 9.02
C ASP A 79 6.00 -12.24 8.59
N SER A 80 7.20 -11.90 8.10
CA SER A 80 8.18 -12.89 7.61
C SER A 80 9.13 -13.43 8.68
N ARG A 81 8.99 -13.03 9.95
CA ARG A 81 9.83 -13.53 11.06
C ARG A 81 9.61 -15.04 11.25
N ASN A 82 10.70 -15.78 11.45
CA ASN A 82 10.70 -17.19 11.85
C ASN A 82 9.64 -18.06 11.13
N LEU A 83 9.73 -18.20 9.81
CA LEU A 83 8.78 -18.95 8.97
C LEU A 83 7.37 -18.35 8.88
N GLY A 84 7.11 -17.16 9.44
CA GLY A 84 5.80 -16.50 9.40
C GLY A 84 5.26 -16.29 7.99
N TYR A 85 6.14 -16.19 6.98
CA TYR A 85 5.77 -16.16 5.57
C TYR A 85 4.91 -17.37 5.13
N LEU A 86 5.06 -18.54 5.77
CA LEU A 86 4.22 -19.71 5.50
C LEU A 86 2.78 -19.52 6.00
N HIS A 87 2.61 -18.85 7.14
CA HIS A 87 1.29 -18.49 7.66
C HIS A 87 0.64 -17.43 6.80
N PHE A 88 1.41 -16.42 6.36
CA PHE A 88 0.97 -15.45 5.37
C PHE A 88 0.46 -16.15 4.11
N GLU A 89 1.27 -17.01 3.49
CA GLU A 89 0.92 -17.73 2.26
C GLU A 89 -0.34 -18.58 2.42
N SER A 90 -0.49 -19.24 3.57
CA SER A 90 -1.65 -20.08 3.86
C SER A 90 -2.95 -19.29 4.05
N LEU A 91 -2.90 -18.03 4.49
CA LEU A 91 -4.09 -17.26 4.91
C LEU A 91 -4.45 -16.14 3.94
N PHE A 92 -3.46 -15.56 3.26
CA PHE A 92 -3.59 -14.40 2.37
C PHE A 92 -3.17 -14.69 0.92
N GLY A 93 -2.52 -15.83 0.66
CA GLY A 93 -2.10 -16.22 -0.69
C GLY A 93 -0.67 -15.80 -1.03
N PRO A 94 -0.31 -15.76 -2.33
CA PRO A 94 1.08 -15.58 -2.75
C PRO A 94 1.63 -14.21 -2.31
N ARG A 95 2.91 -14.19 -1.95
CA ARG A 95 3.63 -12.98 -1.49
C ARG A 95 3.96 -11.99 -2.61
N TYR A 96 3.90 -12.46 -3.86
CA TYR A 96 4.05 -11.66 -5.07
C TYR A 96 2.81 -11.88 -5.93
N GLY A 97 2.30 -10.81 -6.52
CA GLY A 97 1.07 -10.90 -7.31
C GLY A 97 0.90 -9.74 -8.26
N THR A 98 0.12 -10.01 -9.29
CA THR A 98 -0.23 -9.05 -10.34
C THR A 98 -1.74 -9.01 -10.50
N LEU A 99 -2.29 -7.81 -10.64
CA LEU A 99 -3.70 -7.59 -10.89
C LEU A 99 -3.85 -6.66 -12.08
N ASP A 100 -4.64 -7.09 -13.04
CA ASP A 100 -4.91 -6.36 -14.26
C ASP A 100 -6.42 -6.23 -14.46
N LEU A 101 -6.91 -5.01 -14.34
CA LEU A 101 -8.32 -4.68 -14.39
C LEU A 101 -8.58 -3.67 -15.50
N GLN A 102 -9.57 -3.96 -16.33
CA GLN A 102 -10.13 -2.92 -17.18
C GLN A 102 -11.19 -2.15 -16.38
N PHE A 103 -10.93 -0.88 -16.11
CA PHE A 103 -11.95 -0.01 -15.55
C PHE A 103 -12.75 0.64 -16.67
N GLY A 104 -14.05 0.78 -16.43
CA GLY A 104 -14.92 1.59 -17.27
C GLY A 104 -14.67 3.10 -17.11
N MET A 105 -13.47 3.51 -16.72
CA MET A 105 -13.17 4.91 -16.45
C MET A 105 -12.82 5.63 -17.75
N ARG A 106 -13.62 6.64 -18.09
CA ARG A 106 -13.48 7.39 -19.34
C ARG A 106 -12.47 8.51 -19.18
N MET A 107 -11.38 8.41 -19.92
CA MET A 107 -10.36 9.45 -20.02
C MET A 107 -10.83 10.58 -20.96
N ARG A 108 -10.18 11.75 -20.91
CA ARG A 108 -10.56 12.93 -21.71
C ARG A 108 -10.55 12.68 -23.22
N ASP A 109 -9.61 11.86 -23.67
CA ASP A 109 -9.46 11.44 -25.06
C ASP A 109 -10.48 10.35 -25.49
N GLY A 110 -11.34 9.90 -24.56
CA GLY A 110 -12.37 8.90 -24.79
C GLY A 110 -11.92 7.45 -24.61
N PHE A 111 -10.64 7.20 -24.29
CA PHE A 111 -10.16 5.85 -23.99
C PHE A 111 -10.64 5.35 -22.63
N GLN A 112 -10.78 4.03 -22.52
CA GLN A 112 -11.10 3.34 -21.27
C GLN A 112 -9.80 2.86 -20.64
N GLU A 113 -9.52 3.33 -19.44
CA GLU A 113 -8.27 3.04 -18.78
C GLU A 113 -8.21 1.61 -18.20
N ARG A 114 -7.04 0.99 -18.31
CA ARG A 114 -6.69 -0.21 -17.54
C ARG A 114 -5.95 0.18 -16.26
N LEU A 115 -6.10 -0.64 -15.22
CA LEU A 115 -5.29 -0.56 -14.02
C LEU A 115 -4.43 -1.80 -13.94
N LYS A 116 -3.13 -1.58 -13.77
CA LYS A 116 -2.16 -2.61 -13.44
C LYS A 116 -1.66 -2.38 -12.01
N ILE A 117 -1.81 -3.36 -11.13
CA ILE A 117 -1.17 -3.39 -9.81
C ILE A 117 -0.16 -4.53 -9.79
N VAL A 118 1.08 -4.24 -9.39
CA VAL A 118 2.08 -5.25 -9.09
C VAL A 118 2.48 -5.13 -7.63
N ALA A 119 2.29 -6.21 -6.89
CA ALA A 119 2.51 -6.30 -5.46
C ALA A 119 3.69 -7.25 -5.18
N VAL A 120 4.62 -6.80 -4.34
CA VAL A 120 5.85 -7.54 -4.05
C VAL A 120 6.10 -7.67 -2.56
N ASP A 121 6.69 -8.80 -2.20
CA ASP A 121 7.32 -8.97 -0.91
C ASP A 121 8.69 -8.33 -0.92
N SER A 122 8.86 -7.35 -0.05
CA SER A 122 10.13 -6.65 0.16
C SER A 122 10.83 -7.11 1.44
N SER A 123 10.22 -8.03 2.19
CA SER A 123 10.73 -8.51 3.47
C SER A 123 11.81 -9.57 3.29
N LYS A 124 12.67 -9.68 4.30
CA LYS A 124 13.60 -10.78 4.45
C LYS A 124 13.36 -11.46 5.78
N PRO A 125 13.35 -12.80 5.84
CA PRO A 125 13.19 -13.51 7.10
C PRO A 125 14.16 -12.99 8.16
N ASP A 126 13.61 -12.65 9.33
CA ASP A 126 14.31 -12.19 10.53
C ASP A 126 15.09 -10.86 10.43
N LEU A 127 14.99 -10.14 9.31
CA LEU A 127 15.55 -8.80 9.14
C LEU A 127 14.45 -7.75 9.11
N ASN A 128 14.74 -6.57 9.66
CA ASN A 128 13.84 -5.42 9.54
C ASN A 128 14.11 -4.58 8.28
N ASP A 129 15.17 -4.92 7.54
CA ASP A 129 15.53 -4.28 6.29
C ASP A 129 14.83 -4.99 5.13
N GLY A 130 14.53 -4.23 4.08
CA GLY A 130 13.90 -4.76 2.88
C GLY A 130 14.81 -4.83 1.66
N GLU A 131 14.44 -5.66 0.70
CA GLU A 131 15.02 -5.71 -0.66
C GLU A 131 13.95 -6.21 -1.61
N VAL A 132 13.83 -5.61 -2.80
CA VAL A 132 12.94 -6.16 -3.84
C VAL A 132 13.59 -7.35 -4.53
N GLY A 133 14.91 -7.28 -4.76
CA GLY A 133 15.71 -8.40 -5.26
C GLY A 133 15.87 -8.33 -6.78
N ARG A 134 17.12 -8.42 -7.24
CA ARG A 134 17.48 -8.29 -8.66
C ARG A 134 16.85 -9.38 -9.52
N GLU A 135 16.60 -10.55 -8.94
CA GLU A 135 15.92 -11.68 -9.56
C GLU A 135 14.48 -11.36 -9.99
N HIS A 136 13.85 -10.34 -9.38
CA HIS A 136 12.50 -9.92 -9.71
C HIS A 136 12.43 -8.83 -10.79
N TYR A 137 13.56 -8.25 -11.21
CA TYR A 137 13.55 -7.07 -12.08
C TYR A 137 13.01 -7.35 -13.48
N ASP A 138 13.37 -8.47 -14.07
CA ASP A 138 12.87 -8.82 -15.41
C ASP A 138 11.37 -9.12 -15.35
N TRP A 139 10.91 -9.83 -14.32
CA TRP A 139 9.50 -10.03 -14.06
C TRP A 139 8.74 -8.70 -13.88
N LEU A 140 9.27 -7.76 -13.09
CA LEU A 140 8.65 -6.43 -12.93
C LEU A 140 8.57 -5.67 -14.26
N ARG A 141 9.61 -5.76 -15.11
CA ARG A 141 9.58 -5.15 -16.44
C ARG A 141 8.49 -5.78 -17.29
N GLU A 142 8.40 -7.10 -17.33
CA GLU A 142 7.40 -7.83 -18.10
C GLU A 142 5.98 -7.49 -17.64
N GLU A 143 5.73 -7.49 -16.33
CA GLU A 143 4.40 -7.18 -15.77
C GLU A 143 3.92 -5.77 -16.13
N PHE A 144 4.81 -4.78 -16.16
CA PHE A 144 4.48 -3.40 -16.48
C PHE A 144 4.68 -3.02 -17.95
N ALA A 145 5.34 -3.85 -18.76
CA ALA A 145 5.55 -3.59 -20.19
C ALA A 145 4.25 -3.72 -20.99
N GLU A 146 3.32 -4.56 -20.53
CA GLU A 146 2.00 -4.66 -21.13
C GLU A 146 1.17 -3.43 -20.72
N HIS A 147 0.66 -2.70 -21.73
CA HIS A 147 -0.33 -1.62 -21.62
C HIS A 147 0.20 -0.21 -21.27
N ASP A 148 0.68 0.50 -22.29
CA ASP A 148 1.07 1.93 -22.23
C ASP A 148 -0.05 2.88 -21.77
N SER A 149 -1.32 2.47 -21.87
CA SER A 149 -2.48 3.27 -21.47
C SER A 149 -3.07 2.86 -20.12
N SER A 150 -2.30 2.19 -19.26
CA SER A 150 -2.75 1.80 -17.92
C SER A 150 -2.26 2.77 -16.86
N PHE A 151 -3.08 2.97 -15.83
CA PHE A 151 -2.61 3.45 -14.55
C PHE A 151 -1.88 2.31 -13.83
N LYS A 152 -0.65 2.55 -13.40
CA LYS A 152 0.27 1.52 -12.88
C LYS A 152 0.59 1.78 -11.42
N ILE A 153 0.32 0.79 -10.58
CA ILE A 153 0.54 0.85 -9.13
C ILE A 153 1.54 -0.23 -8.72
N PHE A 154 2.55 0.17 -7.96
CA PHE A 154 3.49 -0.73 -7.33
C PHE A 154 3.26 -0.77 -5.81
N VAL A 155 3.12 -1.96 -5.25
CA VAL A 155 2.81 -2.16 -3.82
C VAL A 155 3.92 -2.96 -3.17
N LEU A 156 4.42 -2.44 -2.05
CA LEU A 156 5.42 -3.11 -1.21
C LEU A 156 5.31 -2.60 0.22
N HIS A 157 5.84 -3.34 1.20
CA HIS A 157 5.84 -2.87 2.59
C HIS A 157 6.87 -1.76 2.86
N HIS A 158 8.14 -2.00 2.53
CA HIS A 158 9.24 -1.04 2.80
C HIS A 158 9.25 0.13 1.81
N HIS A 159 9.55 1.34 2.25
CA HIS A 159 9.53 2.51 1.39
C HIS A 159 10.79 2.63 0.49
N LEU A 160 10.63 3.21 -0.72
CA LEU A 160 11.75 3.47 -1.65
C LEU A 160 12.49 4.77 -1.37
N ILE A 161 11.83 5.70 -0.67
CA ILE A 161 12.32 7.05 -0.37
C ILE A 161 12.21 7.25 1.14
N SER A 162 13.16 7.97 1.72
CA SER A 162 13.13 8.29 3.14
C SER A 162 11.87 9.01 3.57
N VAL A 163 11.29 8.57 4.69
CA VAL A 163 10.12 9.20 5.31
C VAL A 163 10.60 10.23 6.34
N PRO A 164 10.23 11.52 6.22
CA PRO A 164 10.66 12.54 7.17
C PRO A 164 10.26 12.25 8.63
N GLY A 165 11.04 12.76 9.58
CA GLY A 165 10.78 12.58 11.02
C GLY A 165 11.12 11.19 11.58
N THR A 166 11.66 10.27 10.76
CA THR A 166 11.94 8.88 11.18
C THR A 166 13.41 8.63 11.60
N GLY A 167 14.22 9.69 11.68
CA GLY A 167 15.62 9.63 12.12
C GLY A 167 16.61 9.39 10.98
N ARG A 168 17.76 8.79 11.28
CA ARG A 168 18.72 8.37 10.25
C ARG A 168 18.08 7.26 9.42
N GLU A 169 18.10 7.42 8.10
CA GLU A 169 17.57 6.40 7.21
C GLU A 169 18.34 5.09 7.38
N ARG A 170 17.60 3.99 7.54
CA ARG A 170 18.12 2.64 7.72
C ARG A 170 17.25 1.57 7.05
N ASN A 171 16.01 1.86 6.67
CA ASN A 171 15.04 0.84 6.27
C ASN A 171 14.34 1.17 4.93
N ILE A 172 14.94 2.01 4.09
CA ILE A 172 14.64 1.93 2.65
C ILE A 172 15.06 0.55 2.15
N VAL A 173 14.40 0.04 1.11
CA VAL A 173 14.88 -1.21 0.48
C VAL A 173 16.31 -1.04 -0.03
N PHE A 174 17.15 -2.05 0.15
CA PHE A 174 18.59 -1.96 -0.16
C PHE A 174 18.88 -1.60 -1.62
N ASP A 175 18.00 -2.00 -2.51
CA ASP A 175 18.09 -1.79 -3.94
C ASP A 175 17.17 -0.67 -4.45
N ALA A 176 16.77 0.27 -3.57
CA ALA A 176 15.80 1.32 -3.88
C ALA A 176 16.15 2.16 -5.11
N GLY A 177 17.43 2.45 -5.33
CA GLY A 177 17.89 3.22 -6.50
C GLY A 177 17.61 2.48 -7.82
N ASP A 178 17.92 1.19 -7.87
CA ASP A 178 17.70 0.35 -9.06
C ASP A 178 16.19 0.12 -9.28
N VAL A 179 15.44 -0.13 -8.22
CA VAL A 179 13.98 -0.29 -8.27
C VAL A 179 13.32 1.01 -8.74
N MET A 180 13.66 2.17 -8.17
CA MET A 180 13.11 3.46 -8.63
C MET A 180 13.41 3.73 -10.10
N ALA A 181 14.63 3.43 -10.56
CA ALA A 181 15.00 3.58 -11.97
C ALA A 181 14.16 2.66 -12.88
N LEU A 182 13.92 1.42 -12.44
CA LEU A 182 13.06 0.46 -13.13
C LEU A 182 11.62 0.95 -13.21
N LEU A 183 11.00 1.29 -12.07
CA LEU A 183 9.61 1.72 -11.99
C LEU A 183 9.36 2.98 -12.83
N ARG A 184 10.30 3.94 -12.81
CA ARG A 184 10.29 5.11 -13.70
C ARG A 184 10.34 4.70 -15.17
N GLY A 185 11.20 3.73 -15.52
CA GLY A 185 11.38 3.25 -16.89
C GLY A 185 10.14 2.59 -17.48
N VAL A 186 9.32 1.95 -16.65
CA VAL A 186 8.06 1.29 -17.06
C VAL A 186 6.82 2.15 -16.83
N GLY A 187 6.99 3.39 -16.34
CA GLY A 187 5.92 4.38 -16.19
C GLY A 187 4.93 4.07 -15.07
N VAL A 188 5.40 3.62 -13.91
CA VAL A 188 4.55 3.53 -12.70
C VAL A 188 4.03 4.91 -12.30
N ASP A 189 2.78 4.99 -11.84
CA ASP A 189 2.13 6.22 -11.38
C ASP A 189 2.13 6.33 -9.85
N LEU A 190 1.80 5.23 -9.15
CA LEU A 190 1.72 5.18 -7.69
C LEU A 190 2.63 4.10 -7.10
N VAL A 191 3.29 4.43 -5.99
CA VAL A 191 3.97 3.48 -5.11
C VAL A 191 3.29 3.53 -3.73
N LEU A 192 2.71 2.42 -3.28
CA LEU A 192 2.02 2.32 -2.00
C LEU A 192 2.85 1.49 -1.02
N CYS A 193 3.16 2.07 0.14
CA CYS A 193 3.98 1.42 1.19
C CYS A 193 3.57 1.77 2.63
N GLY A 194 4.24 1.17 3.61
CA GLY A 194 3.97 1.31 5.06
C GLY A 194 5.25 1.39 5.91
N HIS A 195 5.42 0.49 6.88
CA HIS A 195 6.65 0.23 7.65
C HIS A 195 7.03 1.29 8.69
N LYS A 196 7.01 2.59 8.36
CA LYS A 196 7.47 3.65 9.27
C LYS A 196 6.40 4.22 10.19
N HIS A 197 5.14 3.85 9.98
CA HIS A 197 3.99 4.34 10.74
C HIS A 197 3.80 5.86 10.69
N VAL A 198 4.39 6.53 9.69
CA VAL A 198 4.27 7.98 9.49
C VAL A 198 3.66 8.20 8.11
N PRO A 199 2.43 8.73 8.02
CA PRO A 199 1.85 9.03 6.72
C PRO A 199 2.67 10.13 6.04
N TYR A 200 3.07 9.90 4.80
CA TYR A 200 3.83 10.89 4.02
C TYR A 200 3.68 10.64 2.53
N ILE A 201 3.73 11.72 1.73
CA ILE A 201 3.61 11.65 0.28
C ILE A 201 4.79 12.35 -0.37
N TRP A 202 5.52 11.63 -1.21
CA TRP A 202 6.49 12.22 -2.13
C TRP A 202 5.92 12.23 -3.54
N SER A 203 6.08 13.34 -4.26
CA SER A 203 5.95 13.36 -5.72
C SER A 203 7.36 13.46 -6.29
N LEU A 204 7.86 12.35 -6.86
CA LEU A 204 9.22 12.27 -7.39
C LEU A 204 9.23 11.47 -8.68
N SER A 205 9.93 11.96 -9.71
CA SER A 205 10.03 11.29 -11.01
C SER A 205 8.67 10.94 -11.64
N HIS A 206 7.66 11.78 -11.40
CA HIS A 206 6.26 11.59 -11.84
C HIS A 206 5.54 10.39 -11.19
N MET A 207 6.11 9.82 -10.12
CA MET A 207 5.47 8.83 -9.26
C MET A 207 5.02 9.49 -7.96
N LEU A 208 3.84 9.16 -7.48
CA LEU A 208 3.44 9.45 -6.10
C LEU A 208 3.82 8.26 -5.21
N HIS A 209 4.72 8.49 -4.27
CA HIS A 209 5.06 7.52 -3.24
C HIS A 209 4.26 7.85 -1.99
N ILE A 210 3.28 7.01 -1.67
CA ILE A 210 2.35 7.20 -0.57
C ILE A 210 2.66 6.20 0.53
N ASN A 211 3.28 6.69 1.60
CA ASN A 211 3.53 5.94 2.81
C ASN A 211 2.30 6.01 3.72
N SER A 212 1.77 4.86 4.12
CA SER A 212 0.67 4.78 5.09
C SER A 212 1.19 4.90 6.52
N GLY A 213 0.30 5.34 7.42
CA GLY A 213 0.51 5.21 8.87
C GLY A 213 0.30 3.77 9.34
N THR A 214 0.28 3.57 10.65
CA THR A 214 -0.28 2.35 11.24
C THR A 214 -1.78 2.53 11.43
N VAL A 215 -2.59 1.60 10.94
CA VAL A 215 -4.05 1.75 10.94
C VAL A 215 -4.68 1.52 12.32
N ALA A 216 -4.06 0.68 13.15
CA ALA A 216 -4.71 0.11 14.32
C ALA A 216 -3.85 0.05 15.58
N THR A 217 -2.63 0.59 15.58
CA THR A 217 -1.76 0.54 16.76
C THR A 217 -1.25 1.90 17.19
N PHE A 218 -0.98 2.03 18.48
CA PHE A 218 -0.22 3.15 19.03
C PHE A 218 1.30 2.90 18.98
N ARG A 219 1.79 2.17 17.96
CA ARG A 219 3.22 2.12 17.62
C ARG A 219 3.68 3.38 16.88
N THR A 220 2.96 4.49 17.04
CA THR A 220 3.34 5.80 16.58
C THR A 220 4.37 6.44 17.52
N ARG A 221 4.94 7.58 17.10
CA ARG A 221 5.91 8.35 17.89
C ARG A 221 5.60 9.84 17.75
N GLY A 222 5.97 10.63 18.77
CA GLY A 222 5.71 12.07 18.76
C GLY A 222 4.20 12.35 18.78
N PHE A 223 3.75 13.20 17.85
CA PHE A 223 2.33 13.57 17.67
C PHE A 223 1.68 12.87 16.46
N THR A 224 2.30 11.80 15.95
CA THR A 224 1.72 11.01 14.88
C THR A 224 0.60 10.14 15.44
N GLU A 225 -0.56 10.19 14.79
CA GLU A 225 -1.72 9.37 15.13
C GLU A 225 -1.86 8.18 14.17
N PRO A 226 -2.51 7.09 14.59
CA PRO A 226 -2.89 6.00 13.70
C PRO A 226 -3.71 6.52 12.51
N SER A 227 -3.48 5.98 11.33
CA SER A 227 -4.13 6.46 10.12
C SER A 227 -4.16 5.43 8.99
N TYR A 228 -5.10 5.63 8.06
CA TYR A 228 -5.17 5.01 6.75
C TYR A 228 -5.38 6.08 5.67
N ASN A 229 -5.25 5.70 4.40
CA ASN A 229 -5.45 6.61 3.27
C ASN A 229 -6.65 6.17 2.42
N LEU A 230 -7.42 7.14 1.93
CA LEU A 230 -8.31 6.98 0.78
C LEU A 230 -7.70 7.74 -0.40
N ILE A 231 -7.58 7.08 -1.54
CA ILE A 231 -6.92 7.61 -2.74
C ILE A 231 -7.95 7.61 -3.87
N ASP A 232 -8.39 8.79 -4.25
CA ASP A 232 -9.31 8.99 -5.37
C ASP A 232 -8.52 9.27 -6.64
N VAL A 233 -8.61 8.34 -7.59
CA VAL A 233 -8.01 8.49 -8.90
C VAL A 233 -9.07 9.02 -9.85
N MET A 234 -8.80 10.22 -10.40
CA MET A 234 -9.63 10.92 -11.37
C MET A 234 -8.86 11.09 -12.70
N PRO A 235 -9.51 11.46 -13.80
CA PRO A 235 -8.85 11.61 -15.10
C PRO A 235 -7.66 12.57 -15.09
N GLU A 236 -7.71 13.63 -14.28
CA GLU A 236 -6.69 14.70 -14.29
C GLU A 236 -5.86 14.79 -13.01
N GLU A 237 -6.34 14.19 -11.92
CA GLU A 237 -5.75 14.37 -10.60
C GLU A 237 -5.90 13.12 -9.74
N VAL A 238 -5.03 13.02 -8.73
CA VAL A 238 -5.10 12.04 -7.66
C VAL A 238 -5.26 12.81 -6.36
N LEU A 239 -6.38 12.59 -5.67
CA LEU A 239 -6.63 13.12 -4.32
C LEU A 239 -6.27 12.03 -3.31
N VAL A 240 -5.38 12.36 -2.38
CA VAL A 240 -5.02 11.49 -1.25
C VAL A 240 -5.61 12.11 0.01
N ILE A 241 -6.40 11.33 0.74
CA ILE A 241 -7.04 11.69 2.00
C ILE A 241 -6.46 10.79 3.09
N THR A 242 -5.66 11.33 4.00
CA THR A 242 -5.21 10.59 5.20
C THR A 242 -6.18 10.85 6.33
N LYS A 243 -6.66 9.77 6.96
CA LYS A 243 -7.67 9.81 8.00
C LYS A 243 -7.25 9.00 9.22
N MET A 244 -7.45 9.57 10.41
CA MET A 244 -7.41 8.85 11.67
C MET A 244 -8.77 8.16 11.89
N PRO A 245 -8.80 6.85 12.21
CA PRO A 245 -10.07 6.15 12.42
C PRO A 245 -10.88 6.80 13.55
N GLY A 246 -12.15 7.11 13.27
CA GLY A 246 -13.08 7.71 14.24
C GLY A 246 -13.03 9.23 14.35
N GLU A 247 -12.09 9.90 13.67
CA GLU A 247 -12.01 11.36 13.62
C GLU A 247 -12.71 11.92 12.37
N GLU A 248 -13.30 13.12 12.49
CA GLU A 248 -13.89 13.82 11.34
C GLU A 248 -12.83 14.54 10.49
N MET A 249 -11.74 14.99 11.12
CA MET A 249 -10.71 15.78 10.46
C MET A 249 -9.81 14.89 9.58
N THR A 250 -9.64 15.30 8.33
CA THR A 250 -8.77 14.65 7.36
C THR A 250 -7.63 15.59 6.95
N GLN A 251 -6.54 15.00 6.45
CA GLN A 251 -5.53 15.73 5.69
C GLN A 251 -5.66 15.34 4.22
N GLU A 252 -5.68 16.34 3.34
CA GLU A 252 -5.96 16.16 1.92
C GLU A 252 -4.84 16.75 1.06
N TRP A 253 -4.43 16.01 0.04
CA TRP A 253 -3.44 16.44 -0.93
C TRP A 253 -3.90 16.09 -2.33
N VAL A 254 -3.89 17.09 -3.21
CA VAL A 254 -4.25 16.93 -4.62
C VAL A 254 -2.99 17.00 -5.46
N PHE A 255 -2.78 15.99 -6.30
CA PHE A 255 -1.66 15.92 -7.23
C PHE A 255 -2.17 15.83 -8.66
N PRO A 256 -1.52 16.52 -9.61
CA PRO A 256 -1.83 16.30 -11.01
C PRO A 256 -1.45 14.86 -11.39
N ARG A 257 -2.29 14.21 -12.19
CA ARG A 257 -2.04 12.87 -12.70
C ARG A 257 -0.92 12.86 -13.73
N TYR A 258 -0.82 13.93 -14.51
CA TYR A 258 0.17 14.11 -15.55
C TYR A 258 1.20 15.17 -15.15
N PRO A 259 2.43 15.09 -15.67
CA PRO A 259 3.44 16.13 -15.46
C PRO A 259 2.90 17.50 -15.89
N VAL A 260 2.99 18.48 -15.00
CA VAL A 260 2.77 19.88 -15.34
C VAL A 260 4.13 20.44 -15.75
N PHE A 261 4.32 20.69 -17.05
CA PHE A 261 5.53 21.30 -17.61
C PHE A 261 5.51 22.82 -17.49
#